data_AF-A0A4D9DQF8-F1
#
_entry.id   AF-A0A4D9DQF8-F1
#
_cell.length_a   1.000
_cell.length_b   1.000
_cell.length_c   1.000
_cell.angle_alpha   90.00
_cell.angle_beta   90.00
_cell.angle_gamma   90.00
#
_symmetry.space_group_name_H-M   'P 1'
#
loop_
_entity.id
_entity.type
_entity.pdbx_description
1 polymer ?
#
loop_
_entity_poly.entity_id
_entity_poly.type
_entity_poly.pdbx_seq_one_letter_code
_entity_poly.pdbx_strand_id
1 'polypeptide(L)'
;MAAAAEPGLREQLVSDLPPALALLGSLQEQGLLQRVRAGAFPTEKGLSFLELKAQLLLLYLQGLAQLVLEKSWGRSLAAQPAVLRLAELRTVLEKMRPIEQKLRYQVDKLVKVAVMGALSDEEEADGTEGKAAGKKPLAKGGVRKYVPPRLVPVHYGSEPPAEEEEDECEEGKEEG
;
A
#
# COMPACT_ATOMS: atom_id res chain seq x y z
N MET A 1 10.17 -17.56 32.77
CA MET A 1 11.52 -16.96 32.75
C MET A 1 11.40 -15.58 32.10
N ALA A 2 11.03 -14.56 32.87
CA ALA A 2 10.87 -13.19 32.35
C ALA A 2 12.22 -12.48 32.49
N ALA A 3 12.80 -12.07 31.36
CA ALA A 3 14.02 -11.27 31.35
C ALA A 3 13.80 -9.99 32.17
N ALA A 4 14.55 -9.86 33.27
CA ALA A 4 14.60 -8.67 34.09
C ALA A 4 15.25 -7.55 33.27
N ALA A 5 14.46 -6.84 32.47
CA ALA A 5 14.90 -5.60 31.87
C ALA A 5 15.34 -4.65 32.99
N GLU A 6 16.58 -4.17 32.89
CA GLU A 6 17.29 -3.26 33.80
C GLU A 6 16.33 -2.26 34.46
N PRO A 7 16.27 -2.20 35.81
CA PRO A 7 15.29 -1.38 36.53
C PRO A 7 15.35 0.10 36.15
N GLY A 8 16.56 0.64 35.93
CA GLY A 8 16.73 2.04 35.52
C GLY A 8 16.14 2.36 34.14
N LEU A 9 16.14 1.41 33.21
CA LEU A 9 15.61 1.61 31.86
C LEU A 9 14.08 1.60 31.88
N ARG A 10 13.47 0.82 32.78
CA ARG A 10 12.01 0.83 33.01
C ARG A 10 11.56 2.14 33.65
N GLU A 11 12.31 2.64 34.63
CA GLU A 11 11.99 3.90 35.31
C GLU A 11 12.09 5.10 34.38
N GLN A 12 13.15 5.16 33.54
CA GLN A 12 13.28 6.16 32.48
C GLN A 12 12.13 6.08 31.46
N LEU A 13 11.77 4.86 31.04
CA LEU A 13 10.66 4.68 30.11
C LEU A 13 9.34 5.17 30.70
N VAL A 14 9.10 4.91 31.99
CA VAL A 14 7.88 5.36 32.69
C VAL A 14 7.87 6.88 32.90
N SER A 15 9.03 7.53 33.09
CA SER A 15 9.11 8.99 33.19
C SER A 15 8.90 9.70 31.85
N ASP A 16 9.43 9.12 30.76
CA ASP A 16 9.54 9.80 29.46
C ASP A 16 8.32 9.57 28.56
N LEU A 17 7.61 8.45 28.74
CA LEU A 17 6.43 8.15 27.92
C LEU A 17 5.25 9.11 28.13
N PRO A 18 4.88 9.51 29.36
CA PRO A 18 3.75 10.42 29.56
C PRO A 18 3.96 11.79 28.89
N PRO A 19 5.15 12.44 28.99
CA PRO A 19 5.47 13.62 28.18
C PRO A 19 5.37 13.37 26.67
N ALA A 20 5.89 12.24 26.17
CA ALA A 20 5.80 11.91 24.75
C ALA A 20 4.33 11.76 24.30
N LEU A 21 3.49 11.12 25.11
CA LEU A 21 2.06 10.99 24.87
C LEU A 21 1.32 12.34 24.89
N ALA A 22 1.71 13.26 25.79
CA ALA A 22 1.16 14.61 25.82
C ALA A 22 1.53 15.40 24.56
N LEU A 23 2.77 15.27 24.08
CA LEU A 23 3.21 15.89 22.82
C LEU A 23 2.46 15.31 21.62
N LEU A 24 2.36 13.98 21.53
CA LEU A 24 1.56 13.28 20.52
C LEU A 24 0.09 13.71 20.55
N GLY A 25 -0.49 13.85 21.75
CA GLY A 25 -1.83 14.36 21.96
C GLY A 25 -2.00 15.79 21.45
N SER A 26 -1.06 16.68 21.75
CA SER A 26 -1.10 18.08 21.29
C SER A 26 -0.99 18.20 19.76
N LEU A 27 -0.19 17.34 19.12
CA LEU A 27 -0.11 17.23 17.66
C LEU A 27 -1.41 16.70 17.05
N GLN A 28 -2.10 15.81 17.77
CA GLN A 28 -3.38 15.26 17.36
C GLN A 28 -4.56 16.22 17.62
N GLU A 29 -4.49 17.08 18.64
CA GLU A 29 -5.51 18.11 18.91
C GLU A 29 -5.48 19.27 17.90
N GLN A 30 -4.38 19.43 17.16
CA GLN A 30 -4.37 20.14 15.87
C GLN A 30 -5.14 19.35 14.78
N GLY A 31 -6.02 18.44 15.19
CA GLY A 31 -6.45 17.27 14.48
C GLY A 31 -7.29 17.57 13.27
N LEU A 32 -7.06 16.76 12.26
CA LEU A 32 -7.78 16.70 11.00
C LEU A 32 -9.29 16.99 11.16
N LEU A 33 -9.98 16.43 12.17
CA LEU A 33 -11.41 16.68 12.39
C LEU A 33 -11.75 18.11 12.81
N GLN A 34 -10.99 18.72 13.71
CA GLN A 34 -11.20 20.14 14.06
C GLN A 34 -10.85 21.03 12.90
N ARG A 35 -9.74 20.77 12.18
CA ARG A 35 -9.33 21.54 11.01
C ARG A 35 -10.28 21.39 9.82
N VAL A 36 -10.83 20.19 9.60
CA VAL A 36 -11.89 19.94 8.62
C VAL A 36 -13.18 20.66 9.01
N ARG A 37 -13.60 20.57 10.29
CA ARG A 37 -14.80 21.28 10.78
C ARG A 37 -14.63 22.80 10.79
N ALA A 38 -13.40 23.29 10.99
CA ALA A 38 -13.05 24.71 10.94
C ALA A 38 -12.85 25.23 9.50
N GLY A 39 -13.05 24.39 8.47
CA GLY A 39 -12.86 24.79 7.07
C GLY A 39 -11.41 25.11 6.70
N ALA A 40 -10.44 24.73 7.54
CA ALA A 40 -9.02 24.99 7.31
C ALA A 40 -8.43 24.15 6.16
N PHE A 41 -9.22 23.22 5.61
CA PHE A 41 -8.90 22.48 4.41
C PHE A 41 -9.93 22.76 3.32
N PRO A 42 -9.51 23.02 2.07
CA PRO A 42 -10.41 23.03 0.93
C PRO A 42 -10.86 21.60 0.64
N THR A 43 -11.89 21.14 1.36
CA THR A 43 -12.43 19.77 1.24
C THR A 43 -13.25 19.55 -0.03
N GLU A 44 -13.44 20.59 -0.86
CA GLU A 44 -14.17 20.54 -2.12
C GLU A 44 -13.65 19.47 -3.09
N LYS A 45 -12.33 19.20 -3.07
CA LYS A 45 -11.67 18.17 -3.88
C LYS A 45 -11.15 16.97 -3.06
N GLY A 46 -11.55 16.90 -1.79
CA GLY A 46 -11.05 15.91 -0.83
C GLY A 46 -9.75 16.32 -0.12
N LEU A 47 -9.28 15.45 0.78
CA LEU A 47 -8.03 15.63 1.51
C LEU A 47 -6.85 15.14 0.67
N SER A 48 -5.69 15.82 0.80
CA SER A 48 -4.45 15.31 0.24
C SER A 48 -4.13 13.93 0.81
N PHE A 49 -3.78 12.99 -0.07
CA PHE A 49 -3.41 11.63 0.32
C PHE A 49 -2.21 11.61 1.29
N LEU A 50 -1.23 12.50 1.08
CA LEU A 50 -0.08 12.65 1.98
C LEU A 50 -0.50 13.10 3.39
N GLU A 51 -1.43 14.04 3.47
CA GLU A 51 -1.94 14.53 4.76
C GLU A 51 -2.68 13.41 5.50
N LEU A 52 -3.56 12.68 4.79
CA LEU A 52 -4.26 11.53 5.36
C LEU A 52 -3.28 10.49 5.92
N LYS A 53 -2.23 10.16 5.15
CA LYS A 53 -1.19 9.23 5.58
C LYS A 53 -0.46 9.72 6.84
N ALA A 54 -0.09 11.01 6.89
CA ALA A 54 0.57 11.59 8.05
C ALA A 54 -0.28 11.47 9.31
N GLN A 55 -1.58 11.76 9.20
CA GLN A 55 -2.53 11.67 10.31
C GLN A 55 -2.77 10.22 10.78
N LEU A 56 -2.87 9.28 9.84
CA LEU A 56 -2.98 7.84 10.17
C LEU A 56 -1.72 7.32 10.89
N LEU A 57 -0.53 7.73 10.42
CA LEU A 57 0.73 7.39 11.08
C LEU A 57 0.81 7.99 12.48
N LEU A 58 0.37 9.23 12.67
CA LEU A 58 0.33 9.87 13.99
C LEU A 58 -0.57 9.08 14.96
N LEU A 59 -1.78 8.71 14.51
CA LEU A 59 -2.71 7.91 15.30
C LEU A 59 -2.16 6.52 15.62
N TYR A 60 -1.43 5.91 14.68
CA TYR A 60 -0.75 4.63 14.90
C TYR A 60 0.36 4.75 15.97
N LEU A 61 1.22 5.77 15.87
CA LEU A 61 2.28 6.00 16.85
C LEU A 61 1.74 6.28 18.25
N GLN A 62 0.66 7.06 18.36
CA GLN A 62 0.01 7.31 19.63
C GLN A 62 -0.55 6.02 20.25
N GLY A 63 -1.23 5.18 19.45
CA GLY A 63 -1.73 3.88 19.91
C GLY A 63 -0.60 2.96 20.39
N LEU A 64 0.53 2.95 19.69
CA LEU A 64 1.72 2.20 20.11
C LEU A 64 2.30 2.72 21.42
N ALA A 65 2.47 4.04 21.55
CA ALA A 65 2.99 4.66 22.77
C ALA A 65 2.09 4.36 23.98
N GLN A 66 0.76 4.37 23.81
CA GLN A 66 -0.18 3.94 24.85
C GLN A 66 0.00 2.47 25.21
N LEU A 67 0.17 1.58 24.22
CA LEU A 67 0.40 0.16 24.47
C LEU A 67 1.69 -0.10 25.27
N VAL A 68 2.75 0.67 24.97
CA VAL A 68 4.02 0.61 25.70
C VAL A 68 3.86 1.11 27.13
N LEU A 69 3.07 2.17 27.36
CA LEU A 69 2.76 2.65 28.72
C LEU A 69 2.06 1.56 29.53
N GLU A 70 1.00 0.98 28.98
CA GLU A 70 0.21 -0.06 29.64
C GLU A 70 1.08 -1.28 30.00
N LYS A 71 1.97 -1.69 29.09
CA LYS A 71 2.94 -2.75 29.35
C LYS A 71 3.96 -2.38 30.42
N SER A 72 4.44 -1.14 30.44
CA SER A 72 5.41 -0.68 31.45
C SER A 72 4.80 -0.67 32.85
N TRP A 73 3.48 -0.48 32.97
CA TRP A 73 2.74 -0.53 34.23
C TRP A 73 2.28 -1.95 34.60
N GLY A 74 2.65 -2.96 33.80
CA GLY A 74 2.29 -4.36 34.04
C GLY A 74 0.84 -4.71 33.73
N ARG A 75 0.11 -3.86 32.98
CA ARG A 75 -1.26 -4.14 32.59
C ARG A 75 -1.31 -5.16 31.44
N SER A 76 -2.35 -5.99 31.44
CA SER A 76 -2.56 -6.97 30.37
C SER A 76 -3.07 -6.31 29.09
N LEU A 77 -2.50 -6.69 27.94
CA LEU A 77 -2.93 -6.22 26.62
C LEU A 77 -4.05 -7.06 25.99
N ALA A 78 -4.35 -8.23 26.55
CA ALA A 78 -5.16 -9.25 25.87
C ALA A 78 -6.63 -8.84 25.63
N ALA A 79 -7.16 -7.89 26.41
CA ALA A 79 -8.56 -7.47 26.33
C ALA A 79 -8.73 -5.98 25.97
N GLN A 80 -7.66 -5.31 25.54
CA GLN A 80 -7.74 -3.88 25.27
C GLN A 80 -8.23 -3.62 23.83
N PRO A 81 -9.30 -2.81 23.64
CA PRO A 81 -9.76 -2.42 22.30
C PRO A 81 -8.70 -1.64 21.51
N ALA A 82 -7.70 -1.07 22.20
CA ALA A 82 -6.56 -0.41 21.59
C ALA A 82 -5.77 -1.31 20.61
N VAL A 83 -5.64 -2.61 20.91
CA VAL A 83 -4.90 -3.56 20.06
C VAL A 83 -5.65 -3.80 18.74
N LEU A 84 -6.97 -3.98 18.80
CA LEU A 84 -7.80 -4.13 17.61
C LEU A 84 -7.74 -2.87 16.74
N ARG A 85 -7.85 -1.70 17.36
CA ARG A 85 -7.74 -0.41 16.66
C ARG A 85 -6.38 -0.20 15.98
N LEU A 86 -5.30 -0.68 16.60
CA LEU A 86 -3.97 -0.70 15.98
C LEU A 86 -3.87 -1.65 14.79
N ALA A 87 -4.51 -2.82 14.87
CA ALA A 87 -4.57 -3.77 13.76
C ALA A 87 -5.39 -3.22 12.57
N GLU A 88 -6.50 -2.52 12.86
CA GLU A 88 -7.28 -1.79 11.85
C GLU A 88 -6.44 -0.71 11.17
N LEU A 89 -5.77 0.14 11.95
CA LEU A 89 -4.89 1.20 11.41
C LEU A 89 -3.78 0.62 10.55
N ARG A 90 -3.16 -0.47 10.99
CA ARG A 90 -2.16 -1.19 10.19
C ARG A 90 -2.73 -1.68 8.87
N THR A 91 -3.91 -2.29 8.90
CA THR A 91 -4.56 -2.80 7.70
C THR A 91 -4.86 -1.67 6.71
N VAL A 92 -5.34 -0.52 7.21
CA VAL A 92 -5.58 0.68 6.38
C VAL A 92 -4.28 1.13 5.72
N LEU A 93 -3.18 1.26 6.48
CA LEU A 93 -1.88 1.65 5.95
C LEU A 93 -1.34 0.66 4.90
N GLU A 94 -1.56 -0.64 5.09
CA GLU A 94 -1.17 -1.66 4.11
C GLU A 94 -1.97 -1.53 2.81
N LYS A 95 -3.28 -1.26 2.91
CA LYS A 95 -4.14 -1.05 1.73
C LYS A 95 -3.87 0.26 1.01
N MET A 96 -3.21 1.23 1.64
CA MET A 96 -2.78 2.48 1.00
C MET A 96 -1.52 2.31 0.13
N ARG A 97 -0.74 1.24 0.29
CA ARG A 97 0.54 1.04 -0.41
C ARG A 97 0.45 1.11 -1.95
N PRO A 98 -0.55 0.53 -2.64
CA PRO A 98 -0.65 0.65 -4.10
C PRO A 98 -0.82 2.10 -4.55
N ILE A 99 -1.57 2.91 -3.77
CA ILE A 99 -1.78 4.33 -4.06
C ILE A 99 -0.48 5.11 -3.85
N GLU A 100 0.28 4.79 -2.81
CA GLU A 100 1.62 5.37 -2.59
C GLU A 100 2.57 5.11 -3.75
N GLN A 101 2.55 3.90 -4.30
CA GLN A 101 3.37 3.53 -5.45
C GLN A 101 2.98 4.34 -6.70
N LYS A 102 1.67 4.45 -6.99
CA LYS A 102 1.17 5.27 -8.10
C LYS A 102 1.55 6.74 -7.93
N LEU A 103 1.39 7.28 -6.71
CA LEU A 103 1.73 8.68 -6.42
C LEU A 103 3.23 8.93 -6.54
N ARG A 104 4.08 8.03 -6.02
CA ARG A 104 5.53 8.12 -6.18
C ARG A 104 5.92 8.15 -7.65
N TYR A 105 5.36 7.25 -8.46
CA TYR A 105 5.62 7.23 -9.90
C TYR A 105 5.27 8.57 -10.58
N GLN A 106 4.12 9.15 -10.24
CA GLN A 106 3.71 10.45 -10.77
C GLN A 106 4.68 11.57 -10.37
N VAL A 107 5.11 11.61 -9.10
CA VAL A 107 6.10 12.57 -8.62
C VAL A 107 7.43 12.39 -9.36
N ASP A 108 7.92 11.15 -9.47
CA ASP A 108 9.18 10.84 -10.16
C ASP A 108 9.11 11.23 -11.65
N LYS A 109 7.96 11.02 -12.32
CA LYS A 109 7.73 11.45 -13.70
C LYS A 109 7.81 12.98 -13.82
N LEU A 110 7.14 13.72 -12.95
CA LEU A 110 7.15 15.18 -12.96
C LEU A 110 8.55 15.75 -12.67
N VAL A 111 9.27 15.17 -11.71
CA VAL A 111 10.65 15.56 -11.38
C VAL A 111 11.57 15.31 -12.58
N LYS A 112 11.47 14.16 -13.25
CA LYS A 112 12.25 13.88 -14.46
C LYS A 112 11.98 14.89 -15.57
N VAL A 113 10.71 15.22 -15.82
CA VAL A 113 10.33 16.21 -16.84
C VAL A 113 10.91 17.59 -16.51
N ALA A 114 10.86 17.99 -15.23
CA ALA A 114 11.40 19.26 -14.77
C ALA A 114 12.93 19.34 -14.84
N VAL A 115 13.64 18.24 -14.53
CA VAL A 115 15.12 18.20 -14.52
C VAL A 115 15.70 17.99 -15.92
N MET A 116 15.09 17.16 -16.76
CA MET A 116 15.63 16.77 -18.06
C MET A 116 15.22 17.68 -19.22
N GLY A 117 14.29 18.63 -19.00
CA GLY A 117 13.93 19.61 -20.03
C GLY A 117 13.30 18.97 -21.27
N ALA A 118 12.11 18.37 -21.09
CA ALA A 118 11.08 18.09 -22.11
C ALA A 118 11.14 16.77 -22.96
N LEU A 119 9.96 16.12 -22.96
CA LEU A 119 9.28 15.25 -23.94
C LEU A 119 9.77 13.81 -24.24
N SER A 120 8.91 12.84 -23.88
CA SER A 120 8.24 11.96 -24.86
C SER A 120 7.12 11.11 -24.23
N ASP A 121 5.99 11.12 -24.93
CA ASP A 121 4.90 10.13 -25.03
C ASP A 121 3.94 9.87 -23.86
N GLU A 122 2.73 10.42 -24.07
CA GLU A 122 1.43 9.76 -23.99
C GLU A 122 1.49 8.21 -24.08
N GLU A 123 1.84 7.54 -23.00
CA GLU A 123 1.45 6.14 -22.78
C GLU A 123 0.47 6.09 -21.61
N GLU A 124 -0.81 6.31 -21.96
CA GLU A 124 -1.96 5.91 -21.17
C GLU A 124 -2.19 4.41 -21.35
N ALA A 125 -2.06 3.66 -20.26
CA ALA A 125 -2.66 2.34 -20.07
C ALA A 125 -2.84 2.02 -18.57
N ASP A 126 -3.61 2.85 -17.83
CA ASP A 126 -4.33 2.35 -16.65
C ASP A 126 -5.77 2.11 -17.10
N GLY A 127 -6.15 0.84 -17.18
CA GLY A 127 -7.45 0.39 -17.66
C GLY A 127 -8.57 0.81 -16.70
N THR A 128 -9.23 1.92 -17.03
CA THR A 128 -10.60 2.19 -16.59
C THR A 128 -11.48 2.34 -17.82
N GLU A 129 -12.38 1.38 -17.98
CA GLU A 129 -13.34 1.30 -19.07
C GLU A 129 -14.27 2.53 -19.08
N GLY A 130 -14.29 3.21 -20.22
CA GLY A 130 -15.16 4.36 -20.48
C GLY A 130 -15.05 4.78 -21.93
N LYS A 131 -15.87 4.16 -22.80
CA LYS A 131 -16.06 4.55 -24.21
C LYS A 131 -16.29 6.06 -24.35
N ALA A 132 -15.56 6.73 -25.24
CA ALA A 132 -16.12 7.25 -26.50
C ALA A 132 -15.12 8.10 -27.32
N ALA A 133 -15.04 7.73 -28.60
CA ALA A 133 -14.91 8.60 -29.77
C ALA A 133 -13.67 9.50 -29.95
N GLY A 134 -12.79 9.03 -30.85
CA GLY A 134 -12.69 9.69 -32.16
C GLY A 134 -11.38 10.40 -32.50
N LYS A 135 -10.51 9.72 -33.25
CA LYS A 135 -9.95 10.12 -34.57
C LYS A 135 -8.58 9.48 -34.78
N LYS A 136 -8.49 8.51 -35.71
CA LYS A 136 -7.26 8.22 -36.46
C LYS A 136 -7.54 8.51 -37.93
N PRO A 137 -6.66 9.20 -38.68
CA PRO A 137 -6.61 9.03 -40.12
C PRO A 137 -5.78 7.76 -40.40
N LEU A 138 -6.34 6.81 -41.14
CA LEU A 138 -5.54 5.70 -41.68
C LEU A 138 -5.72 5.66 -43.19
N ALA A 139 -4.65 6.02 -43.89
CA ALA A 139 -4.54 5.86 -45.33
C ALA A 139 -4.14 4.41 -45.66
N LYS A 140 -4.81 3.89 -46.70
CA LYS A 140 -4.44 2.76 -47.59
C LYS A 140 -4.56 1.32 -47.05
N GLY A 141 -5.70 0.70 -47.42
CA GLY A 141 -5.73 -0.38 -48.43
C GLY A 141 -5.24 -1.77 -48.00
N GLY A 142 -6.18 -2.63 -47.61
CA GLY A 142 -6.01 -4.09 -47.55
C GLY A 142 -6.82 -4.74 -46.44
N VAL A 143 -7.90 -5.48 -46.80
CA VAL A 143 -8.74 -6.20 -45.83
C VAL A 143 -7.95 -7.37 -45.25
N ARG A 144 -7.33 -7.20 -44.08
CA ARG A 144 -6.79 -8.32 -43.29
C ARG A 144 -7.95 -8.94 -42.51
N LYS A 145 -8.38 -10.14 -42.90
CA LYS A 145 -9.37 -10.93 -42.16
C LYS A 145 -8.84 -11.21 -40.76
N TYR A 146 -9.62 -10.83 -39.76
CA TYR A 146 -9.32 -11.02 -38.35
C TYR A 146 -9.17 -12.52 -38.04
N VAL A 147 -8.04 -12.89 -37.43
CA VAL A 147 -7.81 -14.22 -36.88
C VAL A 147 -7.76 -14.06 -35.36
N PRO A 148 -8.77 -14.52 -34.62
CA PRO A 148 -8.77 -14.41 -33.17
C PRO A 148 -7.58 -15.18 -32.57
N PRO A 149 -6.90 -14.59 -31.57
CA PRO A 149 -5.76 -15.24 -30.92
C PRO A 149 -6.22 -16.50 -30.20
N ARG A 150 -5.46 -17.58 -30.37
CA ARG A 150 -5.75 -18.86 -29.73
C ARG A 150 -5.35 -18.77 -28.26
N LEU A 151 -6.32 -18.88 -27.38
CA LEU A 151 -6.12 -18.95 -25.93
C LEU A 151 -5.74 -20.39 -25.57
N VAL A 152 -4.54 -20.56 -25.02
CA VAL A 152 -4.15 -21.80 -24.32
C VAL A 152 -4.51 -21.66 -22.84
N PRO A 153 -4.98 -22.74 -22.19
CA PRO A 153 -5.25 -22.73 -20.76
C PRO A 153 -3.98 -22.38 -19.98
N VAL A 154 -4.04 -21.30 -19.19
CA VAL A 154 -3.00 -20.97 -18.22
C VAL A 154 -3.39 -21.62 -16.90
N HIS A 155 -2.59 -22.56 -16.43
CA HIS A 155 -2.81 -23.21 -15.14
C HIS A 155 -2.44 -22.23 -14.02
N TYR A 156 -3.46 -21.79 -13.25
CA TYR A 156 -3.25 -21.04 -12.02
C TYR A 156 -3.27 -22.00 -10.84
N GLY A 157 -2.13 -22.66 -10.62
CA GLY A 157 -1.82 -23.39 -9.39
C GLY A 157 -0.61 -22.74 -8.73
N SER A 158 -0.74 -22.35 -7.46
CA SER A 158 0.33 -21.80 -6.65
C SER A 158 1.27 -22.92 -6.18
N GLU A 159 1.94 -23.60 -7.10
CA GLU A 159 3.05 -24.51 -6.80
C GLU A 159 3.89 -24.64 -8.07
N PRO A 160 5.21 -24.40 -8.03
CA PRO A 160 6.08 -24.65 -9.17
C PRO A 160 6.13 -26.16 -9.45
N PRO A 161 6.07 -26.60 -10.71
CA PRO A 161 6.17 -28.02 -11.03
C PRO A 161 7.56 -28.53 -10.61
N ALA A 162 7.58 -29.64 -9.89
CA ALA A 162 8.78 -30.45 -9.75
C ALA A 162 9.24 -30.86 -11.16
N GLU A 163 10.55 -30.77 -11.37
CA GLU A 163 11.23 -31.19 -12.57
C GLU A 163 11.01 -32.71 -12.72
N GLU A 164 10.05 -33.12 -13.56
CA GLU A 164 9.87 -34.53 -13.94
C GLU A 164 10.72 -34.79 -15.17
N GLU A 165 11.67 -35.70 -14.96
CA GLU A 165 12.75 -36.11 -15.84
C GLU A 165 12.24 -36.66 -17.19
N GLU A 166 13.02 -36.39 -18.24
CA GLU A 166 12.84 -36.93 -19.59
C GLU A 166 13.07 -38.45 -19.55
N ASP A 167 12.01 -39.25 -19.68
CA ASP A 167 12.13 -40.68 -19.98
C ASP A 167 11.75 -40.93 -21.45
N GLU A 168 12.79 -41.02 -22.28
CA GLU A 168 12.76 -41.71 -23.57
C GLU A 168 12.34 -43.17 -23.35
N CYS A 169 11.29 -43.62 -24.04
CA CYS A 169 11.06 -45.04 -24.29
C CYS A 169 10.77 -45.25 -25.77
N GLU A 170 11.81 -45.71 -26.46
CA GLU A 170 11.72 -46.34 -27.77
C GLU A 170 10.98 -47.68 -27.72
N GLU A 171 10.58 -48.11 -28.92
CA GLU A 171 10.20 -49.46 -29.35
C GLU A 171 8.73 -49.93 -29.23
N GLY A 172 8.25 -50.41 -30.38
CA GLY A 172 7.35 -51.56 -30.43
C GLY A 172 6.02 -51.34 -31.16
N LYS A 173 6.03 -51.14 -32.49
CA LYS A 173 4.90 -51.59 -33.34
C LYS A 173 5.42 -52.28 -34.59
N GLU A 174 5.77 -53.55 -34.41
CA GLU A 174 5.55 -54.57 -35.43
C GLU A 174 4.21 -55.27 -35.18
N GLU A 175 3.55 -55.55 -36.30
CA GLU A 175 2.52 -56.57 -36.55
C GLU A 175 1.04 -56.30 -36.22
N GLY A 176 0.25 -56.45 -37.29
CA GLY A 176 -1.20 -56.32 -37.39
C GLY A 176 -1.60 -56.09 -38.84
#